data_AF-A0A524IN17-F1
#
_entry.id   AF-A0A524IN17-F1
#
_cell.length_a   1.000
_cell.length_b   1.000
_cell.length_c   1.000
_cell.angle_alpha   90.00
_cell.angle_beta   90.00
_cell.angle_gamma   90.00
#
_symmetry.space_group_name_H-M   'P 1'
#
loop_
_entity.id
_entity.type
_entity.pdbx_description
1 polymer ?
#
loop_
_entity_poly.entity_id
_entity_poly.type
_entity_poly.pdbx_seq_one_letter_code
_entity_poly.pdbx_strand_id
1 'polypeptide(L)'
;AAGVLTVILVEAVRGTGLVREDTAIGLVFPALFSIAVILITRFAGDVHLDTDAVLLGEIGLAPFRRLEFFGIDAGPRSLWTMLGILGLNAAFLVVFYKELKLSTFDASLSAALGFSPVLIHYGFMGVVSITAVGAFDSVGSVLVVAFMIVPPAAAYLLSDMLGRVIALSAGIGALSAVLGYWTARWLDASIAGAMAGAAGTIFLVVFLVAPERGLIALARRRARQRVEFARTMLTIHLLHHEGTPEAEKECRVDHLSEHLRWTSERADQIVRSAEKAGFVTVSYDRLQLTAEGRQEAQTAMVR
;
A
#
# COMPACT_ATOMS: atom_id res chain seq x y z
N ALA A 1 -1.82 33.82 -7.93
CA ALA A 1 -2.90 33.75 -6.92
C ALA A 1 -3.16 32.31 -6.47
N ALA A 2 -3.60 31.40 -7.35
CA ALA A 2 -3.91 30.01 -6.99
C ALA A 2 -2.73 29.26 -6.33
N GLY A 3 -1.51 29.36 -6.88
CA GLY A 3 -0.34 28.71 -6.27
C GLY A 3 -0.03 29.19 -4.84
N VAL A 4 -0.20 30.49 -4.56
CA VAL A 4 -0.03 31.04 -3.21
C VAL A 4 -1.13 30.53 -2.27
N LEU A 5 -2.38 30.46 -2.74
CA LEU A 5 -3.49 29.87 -1.99
C LEU A 5 -3.22 28.40 -1.66
N THR A 6 -2.72 27.61 -2.61
CA THR A 6 -2.34 26.21 -2.39
C THR A 6 -1.27 26.09 -1.31
N VAL A 7 -0.22 26.90 -1.36
CA VAL A 7 0.85 26.91 -0.34
C VAL A 7 0.28 27.26 1.04
N ILE A 8 -0.58 28.27 1.14
CA ILE A 8 -1.23 28.65 2.40
C ILE A 8 -2.09 27.50 2.95
N LEU A 9 -2.85 26.81 2.10
CA LEU A 9 -3.69 25.69 2.50
C LEU A 9 -2.86 24.47 2.94
N VAL A 10 -1.79 24.15 2.22
CA VAL A 10 -0.85 23.08 2.61
C VAL A 10 -0.22 23.42 3.97
N GLU A 11 0.23 24.66 4.15
CA GLU A 11 0.83 25.13 5.40
C GLU A 11 -0.17 25.11 6.56
N ALA A 12 -1.42 25.51 6.33
CA ALA A 12 -2.47 25.49 7.33
C ALA A 12 -2.80 24.05 7.79
N VAL A 13 -2.88 23.11 6.83
CA VAL A 13 -3.10 21.69 7.12
C VAL A 13 -1.91 21.08 7.87
N ARG A 14 -0.67 21.40 7.44
CA ARG A 14 0.57 21.01 8.12
C ARG A 14 0.64 21.54 9.54
N GLY A 15 0.25 22.81 9.74
CA GLY A 15 0.25 23.50 11.03
C GLY A 15 -0.66 22.86 12.09
N THR A 16 -1.59 21.98 11.71
CA THR A 16 -2.40 21.20 12.67
C THR A 16 -1.61 20.11 13.39
N GLY A 17 -0.44 19.73 12.89
CA GLY A 17 0.37 18.63 13.44
C GLY A 17 -0.23 17.22 13.26
N LEU A 18 -1.41 17.11 12.64
CA LEU A 18 -2.12 15.84 12.45
C LEU A 18 -1.61 15.03 11.24
N VAL A 19 -0.93 15.67 10.29
CA VAL A 19 -0.49 15.08 9.02
C VAL A 19 0.92 15.54 8.63
N ARG A 20 1.68 14.63 8.00
CA ARG A 20 3.03 14.91 7.47
C ARG A 20 2.95 15.79 6.23
N GLU A 21 4.04 16.50 5.91
CA GLU A 21 4.12 17.45 4.79
C GLU A 21 3.69 16.83 3.44
N ASP A 22 4.21 15.65 3.11
CA ASP A 22 3.85 14.93 1.89
C ASP A 22 2.35 14.58 1.84
N THR A 23 1.76 14.28 3.01
CA THR A 23 0.34 13.97 3.15
C THR A 23 -0.53 15.21 3.01
N ALA A 24 -0.08 16.36 3.53
CA ALA A 24 -0.78 17.63 3.40
C ALA A 24 -0.84 18.08 1.93
N ILE A 25 0.28 17.99 1.20
CA ILE A 25 0.32 18.23 -0.24
C ILE A 25 -0.64 17.28 -0.98
N GLY A 26 -0.59 15.99 -0.63
CA GLY A 26 -1.45 14.95 -1.20
C GLY A 26 -2.94 15.10 -0.90
N LEU A 27 -3.34 15.84 0.13
CA LEU A 27 -4.75 16.09 0.47
C LEU A 27 -5.27 17.36 -0.22
N VAL A 28 -4.50 18.44 -0.17
CA VAL A 28 -4.92 19.76 -0.65
C VAL A 28 -5.02 19.80 -2.17
N PHE A 29 -4.06 19.17 -2.88
CA PHE A 29 -4.03 19.22 -4.34
C PHE A 29 -5.24 18.54 -4.99
N PRO A 30 -5.64 17.30 -4.61
CA PRO A 30 -6.86 16.67 -5.14
C PRO A 30 -8.14 17.41 -4.73
N ALA A 31 -8.19 18.02 -3.54
CA ALA A 31 -9.36 18.78 -3.10
C ALA A 31 -9.57 20.03 -3.97
N LEU A 32 -8.53 20.83 -4.16
CA LEU A 32 -8.59 22.00 -5.04
C LEU A 32 -8.86 21.61 -6.50
N PHE A 33 -8.25 20.52 -6.97
CA PHE A 33 -8.49 20.00 -8.31
C PHE A 33 -9.94 19.57 -8.51
N SER A 34 -10.53 18.85 -7.54
CA SER A 34 -11.93 18.43 -7.59
C SER A 34 -12.88 19.64 -7.59
N ILE A 35 -12.61 20.65 -6.77
CA ILE A 35 -13.38 21.90 -6.74
C ILE A 35 -13.30 22.60 -8.10
N ALA A 36 -12.10 22.70 -8.69
CA ALA A 36 -11.90 23.31 -9.99
C ALA A 36 -12.69 22.58 -11.10
N VAL A 37 -12.63 21.25 -11.14
CA VAL A 37 -13.40 20.44 -12.10
C VAL A 37 -14.91 20.68 -11.92
N ILE A 38 -15.44 20.62 -10.68
CA ILE A 38 -16.86 20.86 -10.42
C ILE A 38 -17.29 22.25 -10.88
N LEU A 39 -16.50 23.28 -10.59
CA LEU A 39 -16.79 24.65 -11.00
C LEU A 39 -16.79 24.81 -12.53
N ILE A 40 -15.81 24.23 -13.22
CA ILE A 40 -15.74 24.27 -14.68
C ILE A 40 -16.95 23.56 -15.29
N THR A 41 -17.27 22.35 -14.83
CA THR A 41 -18.43 21.58 -15.33
C THR A 41 -19.76 22.30 -15.06
N ARG A 42 -19.89 23.03 -13.95
CA ARG A 42 -21.14 23.70 -13.56
C ARG A 42 -21.32 25.07 -14.24
N PHE A 43 -20.26 25.85 -14.37
CA PHE A 43 -20.34 27.27 -14.73
C PHE A 43 -19.70 27.63 -16.08
N ALA A 44 -18.87 26.74 -16.66
CA ALA A 44 -18.14 27.01 -17.89
C ALA A 44 -18.39 25.95 -18.99
N GLY A 45 -19.50 25.21 -18.92
CA GLY A 45 -19.83 24.14 -19.88
C GLY A 45 -19.96 24.59 -21.34
N ASP A 46 -20.25 25.87 -21.59
CA ASP A 46 -20.40 26.48 -22.93
C ASP A 46 -19.27 27.45 -23.32
N VAL A 47 -18.22 27.57 -22.50
CA VAL A 47 -17.09 28.46 -22.81
C VAL A 47 -16.11 27.69 -23.70
N HIS A 48 -15.78 28.26 -24.86
CA HIS A 48 -14.66 27.82 -25.71
C HIS A 48 -13.35 28.11 -24.97
N LEU A 49 -13.04 27.31 -23.95
CA LEU A 49 -11.71 27.21 -23.40
C LEU A 49 -10.81 26.76 -24.54
N ASP A 50 -9.66 27.41 -24.71
CA ASP A 50 -8.67 26.97 -25.69
C ASP A 50 -8.32 25.51 -25.35
N THR A 51 -8.87 24.61 -26.15
CA THR A 51 -8.94 23.18 -25.86
C THR A 51 -7.54 22.61 -25.79
N ASP A 52 -6.59 23.20 -26.48
CA ASP A 52 -5.20 22.75 -26.46
C ASP A 52 -4.48 23.08 -25.14
N ALA A 53 -4.89 24.12 -24.41
CA ALA A 53 -4.29 24.47 -23.11
C ALA A 53 -4.95 23.75 -21.93
N VAL A 54 -6.23 23.37 -22.04
CA VAL A 54 -7.01 22.70 -20.97
C VAL A 54 -7.13 21.18 -21.19
N LEU A 55 -7.13 20.70 -22.44
CA LEU A 55 -7.25 19.28 -22.82
C LEU A 55 -5.89 18.64 -23.19
N LEU A 56 -4.76 19.30 -22.89
CA LEU A 56 -3.45 18.68 -23.07
C LEU A 56 -3.39 17.42 -22.20
N GLY A 57 -3.28 16.25 -22.85
CA GLY A 57 -3.39 14.97 -22.18
C GLY A 57 -4.81 14.46 -21.96
N GLU A 58 -5.78 14.78 -22.82
CA GLU A 58 -7.06 14.07 -22.82
C GLU A 58 -6.98 12.78 -23.65
N ILE A 59 -6.97 11.63 -22.97
CA ILE A 59 -6.91 10.32 -23.63
C ILE A 59 -8.09 10.04 -24.57
N GLY A 60 -9.24 10.70 -24.35
CA GLY A 60 -10.39 10.64 -25.24
C GLY A 60 -10.11 11.21 -26.64
N LEU A 61 -9.13 12.11 -26.76
CA LEU A 61 -8.75 12.72 -28.04
C LEU A 61 -7.70 11.91 -28.82
N ALA A 62 -7.09 10.91 -28.19
CA ALA A 62 -6.06 10.06 -28.80
C ALA A 62 -6.50 9.43 -30.14
N PRO A 63 -7.74 8.92 -30.32
CA PRO A 63 -8.16 8.31 -31.58
C PRO A 63 -8.21 9.28 -32.78
N PHE A 64 -8.31 10.58 -32.52
CA PHE A 64 -8.39 11.61 -33.57
C PHE A 64 -7.02 12.09 -34.03
N ARG A 65 -5.99 12.01 -33.18
CA ARG A 65 -4.61 12.35 -33.53
C ARG A 65 -3.91 11.14 -34.14
N ARG A 66 -4.15 10.89 -35.42
CA ARG A 66 -3.63 9.72 -36.14
C ARG A 66 -2.26 9.97 -36.75
N LEU A 67 -1.48 8.89 -36.88
CA LEU A 67 -0.20 8.88 -37.56
C LEU A 67 -0.40 8.28 -38.96
N GLU A 68 -0.17 9.07 -39.99
CA GLU A 68 -0.10 8.57 -41.36
C GLU A 68 1.35 8.21 -41.69
N PHE A 69 1.57 6.97 -42.09
CA PHE A 69 2.87 6.47 -42.51
C PHE A 69 2.76 5.99 -43.96
N PHE A 70 3.44 6.67 -44.89
CA PHE A 70 3.36 6.38 -46.33
C PHE A 70 1.93 6.31 -46.89
N GLY A 71 1.02 7.15 -46.38
CA GLY A 71 -0.40 7.17 -46.81
C GLY A 71 -1.26 6.05 -46.21
N ILE A 72 -0.72 5.24 -45.29
CA ILE A 72 -1.47 4.26 -44.51
C ILE A 72 -1.69 4.82 -43.11
N ASP A 73 -2.95 4.85 -42.68
CA ASP A 73 -3.35 5.22 -41.32
C ASP A 73 -2.89 4.12 -40.34
N ALA A 74 -1.83 4.42 -39.59
CA ALA A 74 -1.23 3.51 -38.61
C ALA A 74 -1.89 3.61 -37.23
N GLY A 75 -3.02 4.32 -37.10
CA GLY A 75 -3.73 4.53 -35.85
C GLY A 75 -3.22 5.73 -35.03
N PRO A 76 -3.55 5.80 -33.73
CA PRO A 76 -3.22 6.94 -32.87
C PRO A 76 -1.71 7.17 -32.74
N ARG A 77 -1.26 8.41 -32.95
CA ARG A 77 0.15 8.80 -32.76
C ARG A 77 0.64 8.54 -31.34
N SER A 78 -0.21 8.79 -30.34
CA SER A 78 0.12 8.56 -28.92
C SER A 78 0.43 7.09 -28.62
N LEU A 79 -0.23 6.15 -29.32
CA LEU A 79 0.05 4.72 -29.17
C LEU A 79 1.50 4.40 -29.55
N TRP A 80 1.95 4.89 -30.71
CA TRP A 80 3.31 4.66 -31.19
C TRP A 80 4.36 5.35 -30.32
N THR A 81 4.12 6.58 -29.88
CA THR A 81 5.02 7.28 -28.96
C THR A 81 5.15 6.53 -27.63
N MET A 82 4.03 6.13 -27.02
CA MET A 82 4.03 5.40 -25.75
C MET A 82 4.60 3.99 -25.88
N LEU A 83 4.39 3.32 -27.02
CA LEU A 83 4.99 2.02 -27.30
C LEU A 83 6.51 2.12 -27.45
N GLY A 84 7.01 3.18 -28.10
CA GLY A 84 8.44 3.48 -28.18
C GLY A 84 9.06 3.73 -26.80
N ILE A 85 8.38 4.52 -25.95
CA ILE A 85 8.80 4.76 -24.57
C ILE A 85 8.77 3.47 -23.74
N LEU A 86 7.74 2.64 -23.89
CA LEU A 86 7.66 1.34 -23.23
C LEU A 86 8.83 0.44 -23.65
N GLY A 87 9.17 0.41 -24.95
CA GLY A 87 10.32 -0.31 -25.47
C GLY A 87 11.64 0.19 -24.89
N LEU A 88 11.84 1.51 -24.83
CA LEU A 88 12.99 2.14 -24.19
C LEU A 88 13.09 1.74 -22.71
N ASN A 89 12.00 1.84 -21.96
CA ASN A 89 11.95 1.49 -20.54
C ASN A 89 12.23 0.00 -20.31
N ALA A 90 11.64 -0.88 -21.12
CA ALA A 90 11.85 -2.31 -21.04
C ALA A 90 13.31 -2.68 -21.38
N ALA A 91 13.88 -2.09 -22.44
CA ALA A 91 15.28 -2.27 -22.79
C ALA A 91 16.22 -1.79 -21.68
N PHE A 92 15.98 -0.58 -21.14
CA PHE A 92 16.75 -0.05 -20.02
C PHE A 92 16.67 -0.96 -18.78
N LEU A 93 15.46 -1.41 -18.41
CA LEU A 93 15.25 -2.31 -17.29
C LEU A 93 15.95 -3.66 -17.49
N VAL A 94 15.90 -4.26 -18.68
CA VAL A 94 16.53 -5.56 -18.96
C VAL A 94 18.04 -5.44 -18.94
N VAL A 95 18.60 -4.40 -19.55
CA VAL A 95 20.05 -4.19 -19.64
C VAL A 95 20.64 -3.85 -18.27
N PHE A 96 20.00 -2.96 -17.51
CA PHE A 96 20.51 -2.45 -16.23
C PHE A 96 19.82 -3.07 -15.00
N TYR A 97 19.16 -4.24 -15.13
CA TYR A 97 18.37 -4.83 -14.04
C TYR A 97 19.20 -5.07 -12.78
N LYS A 98 20.42 -5.60 -12.94
CA LYS A 98 21.29 -6.00 -11.83
C LYS A 98 21.86 -4.77 -11.12
N GLU A 99 22.25 -3.78 -11.92
CA GLU A 99 22.79 -2.48 -11.55
C GLU A 99 21.75 -1.65 -10.79
N LEU A 100 20.53 -1.56 -11.31
CA LEU A 100 19.40 -0.91 -10.65
C LEU A 100 19.09 -1.59 -9.32
N LYS A 101 19.00 -2.92 -9.29
CA LYS A 101 18.74 -3.66 -8.06
C LYS A 101 19.83 -3.39 -7.00
N LEU A 102 21.10 -3.49 -7.35
CA LEU A 102 22.19 -3.27 -6.40
C LEU A 102 22.23 -1.81 -5.93
N SER A 103 22.21 -0.86 -6.85
CA SER A 103 22.31 0.57 -6.53
C SER A 103 21.13 1.09 -5.69
N THR A 104 19.90 0.58 -5.90
CA THR A 104 18.72 0.96 -5.12
C THR A 104 18.73 0.40 -3.69
N PHE A 105 19.22 -0.83 -3.48
CA PHE A 105 19.17 -1.47 -2.15
C PHE A 105 20.47 -1.32 -1.36
N ASP A 106 21.62 -1.18 -2.03
CA ASP A 106 22.93 -0.96 -1.39
C ASP A 106 23.88 -0.23 -2.34
N ALA A 107 23.89 1.11 -2.26
CA ALA A 107 24.79 1.94 -3.05
C ALA A 107 26.27 1.68 -2.73
N SER A 108 26.60 1.27 -1.49
CA SER A 108 27.98 1.02 -1.06
C SER A 108 28.53 -0.27 -1.67
N LEU A 109 27.74 -1.34 -1.64
CA LEU A 109 28.04 -2.60 -2.32
C LEU A 109 28.10 -2.42 -3.83
N SER A 110 27.19 -1.63 -4.41
CA SER A 110 27.20 -1.32 -5.84
C SER A 110 28.52 -0.63 -6.24
N ALA A 111 29.01 0.32 -5.44
CA ALA A 111 30.29 0.98 -5.67
C ALA A 111 31.49 0.03 -5.52
N ALA A 112 31.47 -0.84 -4.49
CA ALA A 112 32.51 -1.85 -4.27
C ALA A 112 32.61 -2.87 -5.41
N LEU A 113 31.50 -3.19 -6.06
CA LEU A 113 31.44 -4.08 -7.24
C LEU A 113 31.85 -3.39 -8.55
N GLY A 114 32.25 -2.12 -8.51
CA GLY A 114 32.76 -1.37 -9.67
C GLY A 114 31.69 -0.64 -10.49
N PHE A 115 30.43 -0.63 -10.04
CA PHE A 115 29.39 0.20 -10.65
C PHE A 115 29.43 1.61 -10.10
N SER A 116 28.97 2.60 -10.87
CA SER A 116 28.75 3.96 -10.36
C SER A 116 27.27 4.15 -10.02
N PRO A 117 26.88 4.15 -8.72
CA PRO A 117 25.49 4.35 -8.32
C PRO A 117 24.93 5.68 -8.81
N VAL A 118 25.79 6.71 -8.90
CA VAL A 118 25.43 8.06 -9.36
C VAL A 118 24.99 8.03 -10.83
N LEU A 119 25.75 7.37 -11.70
CA LEU A 119 25.39 7.28 -13.12
C LEU A 119 24.09 6.50 -13.33
N ILE A 120 23.91 5.40 -12.60
CA ILE A 120 22.68 4.59 -12.67
C ILE A 120 21.48 5.40 -12.19
N HIS A 121 21.63 6.15 -11.09
CA HIS A 121 20.58 7.01 -10.57
C HIS A 121 20.15 8.07 -11.58
N TYR A 122 21.09 8.83 -12.15
CA TYR A 122 20.75 9.86 -13.14
C TYR A 122 20.24 9.28 -14.45
N GLY A 123 20.74 8.12 -14.88
CA GLY A 123 20.21 7.39 -16.03
C GLY A 123 18.75 7.00 -15.81
N PHE A 124 18.44 6.42 -14.65
CA PHE A 124 17.08 6.06 -14.27
C PHE A 124 16.16 7.29 -14.18
N MET A 125 16.61 8.36 -13.54
CA MET A 125 15.86 9.62 -13.46
C MET A 125 15.60 10.22 -14.84
N GLY A 126 16.54 10.12 -15.77
CA GLY A 126 16.37 10.54 -17.16
C GLY A 126 15.26 9.75 -17.87
N VAL A 127 15.28 8.42 -17.76
CA VAL A 127 14.25 7.54 -18.34
C VAL A 127 12.87 7.81 -17.73
N VAL A 128 12.80 8.00 -16.41
CA VAL A 128 11.57 8.38 -15.71
C VAL A 128 11.05 9.73 -16.22
N SER A 129 11.92 10.72 -16.38
CA SER A 129 11.55 12.05 -16.89
C SER A 129 10.99 11.98 -18.31
N ILE A 130 11.66 11.27 -19.23
CA ILE A 130 11.17 11.04 -20.60
C ILE A 130 9.80 10.38 -20.58
N THR A 131 9.62 9.36 -19.74
CA THR A 131 8.35 8.64 -19.60
C THR A 131 7.24 9.54 -19.09
N ALA A 132 7.51 10.33 -18.04
CA ALA A 132 6.53 11.22 -17.44
C ALA A 132 6.08 12.31 -18.42
N VAL A 133 7.02 12.95 -19.13
CA VAL A 133 6.72 13.99 -20.12
C VAL A 133 5.96 13.40 -21.32
N GLY A 134 6.40 12.25 -21.85
CA GLY A 134 5.71 11.60 -22.97
C GLY A 134 4.29 11.14 -22.63
N ALA A 135 4.09 10.63 -21.42
CA ALA A 135 2.77 10.22 -20.94
C ALA A 135 1.86 11.42 -20.65
N PHE A 136 2.42 12.56 -20.23
CA PHE A 136 1.65 13.77 -19.95
C PHE A 136 0.91 14.28 -21.20
N ASP A 137 1.59 14.34 -22.34
CA ASP A 137 0.98 14.78 -23.61
C ASP A 137 -0.15 13.84 -24.08
N SER A 138 -0.02 12.55 -23.78
CA SER A 138 -0.98 11.53 -24.21
C SER A 138 -2.20 11.40 -23.30
N VAL A 139 -2.00 11.50 -21.98
CA VAL A 139 -2.96 11.02 -20.98
C VAL A 139 -3.19 11.98 -19.81
N GLY A 140 -2.38 13.03 -19.72
CA GLY A 140 -2.58 14.14 -18.78
C GLY A 140 -1.90 13.94 -17.43
N SER A 141 -1.67 15.07 -16.76
CA SER A 141 -0.92 15.17 -15.51
C SER A 141 -1.43 14.25 -14.40
N VAL A 142 -2.75 14.23 -14.20
CA VAL A 142 -3.39 13.51 -13.09
C VAL A 142 -3.20 12.01 -13.23
N LEU A 143 -3.41 11.46 -14.43
CA LEU A 143 -3.27 10.02 -14.63
C LEU A 143 -1.82 9.58 -14.52
N VAL A 144 -0.89 10.37 -15.05
CA VAL A 144 0.55 10.10 -14.94
C VAL A 144 0.95 9.97 -13.46
N VAL A 145 0.58 10.94 -12.62
CA VAL A 145 0.90 10.89 -11.19
C VAL A 145 0.23 9.69 -10.52
N ALA A 146 -1.04 9.43 -10.79
CA ALA A 146 -1.75 8.30 -10.22
C ALA A 146 -1.07 6.95 -10.57
N PHE A 147 -0.66 6.77 -11.83
CA PHE A 147 -0.05 5.53 -12.31
C PHE A 147 1.43 5.39 -11.93
N MET A 148 2.14 6.49 -11.69
CA MET A 148 3.51 6.44 -11.14
C MET A 148 3.55 6.03 -9.67
N ILE A 149 2.47 6.25 -8.92
CA ILE A 149 2.45 6.03 -7.46
C ILE A 149 1.65 4.77 -7.10
N VAL A 150 0.40 4.67 -7.55
CA VAL A 150 -0.57 3.73 -6.99
C VAL A 150 -0.29 2.26 -7.37
N PRO A 151 -0.09 1.89 -8.65
CA PRO A 151 0.23 0.51 -9.02
C PRO A 151 1.54 -0.01 -8.40
N PRO A 152 2.66 0.73 -8.38
CA PRO A 152 3.87 0.30 -7.68
C PRO A 152 3.66 0.13 -6.18
N ALA A 153 2.94 1.04 -5.53
CA ALA A 153 2.63 0.94 -4.10
C ALA A 153 1.78 -0.30 -3.79
N ALA A 154 0.77 -0.58 -4.61
CA ALA A 154 -0.05 -1.80 -4.49
C ALA A 154 0.80 -3.07 -4.69
N ALA A 155 1.65 -3.10 -5.72
CA ALA A 155 2.53 -4.22 -6.00
C ALA A 155 3.53 -4.49 -4.85
N TYR A 156 4.07 -3.44 -4.24
CA TYR A 156 5.00 -3.54 -3.11
C TYR A 156 4.34 -4.11 -1.84
N LEU A 157 3.03 -3.92 -1.66
CA LEU A 157 2.30 -4.55 -0.55
C LEU A 157 2.14 -6.07 -0.73
N LEU A 158 2.21 -6.57 -1.97
CA LEU A 158 2.01 -7.97 -2.32
C LEU A 158 3.31 -8.78 -2.38
N SER A 159 4.46 -8.14 -2.62
CA SER A 159 5.72 -8.84 -2.81
C SER A 159 6.94 -7.97 -2.50
N ASP A 160 7.98 -8.60 -1.95
CA ASP A 160 9.28 -7.95 -1.69
C ASP A 160 10.31 -8.16 -2.80
N MET A 161 10.03 -9.08 -3.74
CA MET A 161 10.93 -9.34 -4.87
C MET A 161 10.75 -8.29 -5.97
N LEU A 162 11.80 -7.49 -6.24
CA LEU A 162 11.80 -6.41 -7.23
C LEU A 162 11.18 -6.81 -8.59
N GLY A 163 11.60 -7.94 -9.17
CA GLY A 163 11.05 -8.41 -10.45
C GLY A 163 9.55 -8.70 -10.41
N ARG A 164 9.05 -9.25 -9.29
CA ARG A 164 7.60 -9.44 -9.08
C ARG A 164 6.89 -8.11 -8.89
N VAL A 165 7.48 -7.15 -8.17
CA VAL A 165 6.91 -5.81 -7.98
C VAL A 165 6.76 -5.10 -9.33
N ILE A 166 7.76 -5.17 -10.21
CA ILE A 166 7.68 -4.57 -11.56
C ILE A 166 6.54 -5.21 -12.36
N ALA A 167 6.49 -6.55 -12.42
CA ALA A 167 5.46 -7.27 -13.17
C ALA A 167 4.04 -7.03 -12.61
N LEU A 168 3.88 -7.07 -11.29
CA LEU A 168 2.61 -6.79 -10.63
C LEU A 168 2.18 -5.34 -10.83
N SER A 169 3.11 -4.38 -10.76
CA SER A 169 2.82 -2.97 -10.99
C SER A 169 2.29 -2.73 -12.41
N ALA A 170 2.96 -3.31 -13.41
CA ALA A 170 2.51 -3.24 -14.80
C ALA A 170 1.12 -3.90 -14.98
N GLY A 171 0.89 -5.07 -14.38
CA GLY A 171 -0.39 -5.77 -14.41
C GLY A 171 -1.53 -4.99 -13.74
N ILE A 172 -1.28 -4.43 -12.55
CA ILE A 172 -2.24 -3.59 -11.81
C ILE A 172 -2.53 -2.31 -12.61
N GLY A 173 -1.52 -1.67 -13.20
CA GLY A 173 -1.72 -0.50 -14.05
C GLY A 173 -2.59 -0.81 -15.27
N ALA A 174 -2.30 -1.90 -15.98
CA ALA A 174 -3.10 -2.33 -17.13
C ALA A 174 -4.56 -2.66 -16.73
N LEU A 175 -4.74 -3.39 -15.63
CA LEU A 175 -6.08 -3.70 -15.10
C LEU A 175 -6.85 -2.43 -14.71
N SER A 176 -6.17 -1.47 -14.07
CA SER A 176 -6.75 -0.18 -13.67
C SER A 176 -7.19 0.63 -14.89
N ALA A 177 -6.39 0.62 -15.96
CA ALA A 177 -6.74 1.29 -17.21
C ALA A 177 -8.00 0.68 -17.85
N VAL A 178 -8.08 -0.65 -17.94
CA VAL A 178 -9.24 -1.35 -18.52
C VAL A 178 -10.49 -1.11 -17.68
N LEU A 179 -10.44 -1.39 -16.37
CA LEU A 179 -11.60 -1.23 -15.48
C LEU A 179 -12.05 0.23 -15.40
N GLY A 180 -11.10 1.16 -15.33
CA GLY A 180 -11.38 2.59 -15.31
C GLY A 180 -12.04 3.08 -16.58
N TYR A 181 -11.58 2.63 -17.76
CA TYR A 181 -12.20 2.98 -19.03
C TYR A 181 -13.66 2.54 -19.11
N TRP A 182 -13.95 1.28 -18.76
CA TRP A 182 -15.32 0.77 -18.76
C TRP A 182 -16.20 1.51 -17.75
N THR A 183 -15.66 1.83 -16.58
CA THR A 183 -16.34 2.60 -15.54
C THR A 183 -16.66 4.02 -16.00
N ALA A 184 -15.70 4.71 -16.63
CA ALA A 184 -15.92 6.03 -17.24
C ALA A 184 -17.04 5.97 -18.27
N ARG A 185 -17.03 4.95 -19.14
CA ARG A 185 -18.04 4.84 -20.18
C ARG A 185 -19.45 4.58 -19.64
N TRP A 186 -19.56 3.84 -18.55
CA TRP A 186 -20.84 3.54 -17.91
C TRP A 186 -21.39 4.72 -17.12
N LEU A 187 -20.52 5.46 -16.42
CA LEU A 187 -20.89 6.61 -15.59
C LEU A 187 -20.90 7.95 -16.34
N ASP A 188 -20.55 7.94 -17.63
CA ASP A 188 -20.33 9.15 -18.44
C ASP A 188 -19.39 10.15 -17.74
N ALA A 189 -18.31 9.62 -17.18
CA ALA A 189 -17.35 10.35 -16.36
C ALA A 189 -15.99 10.50 -17.08
N SER A 190 -15.13 11.36 -16.54
CA SER A 190 -13.75 11.53 -17.04
C SER A 190 -12.99 10.20 -17.10
N ILE A 191 -12.44 9.87 -18.27
CA ILE A 191 -11.67 8.63 -18.49
C ILE A 191 -10.45 8.59 -17.56
N ALA A 192 -9.66 9.66 -17.51
CA ALA A 192 -8.50 9.77 -16.63
C ALA A 192 -8.89 9.66 -15.16
N GLY A 193 -9.96 10.37 -14.75
CA GLY A 193 -10.47 10.29 -13.38
C GLY A 193 -10.91 8.88 -12.98
N ALA A 194 -11.63 8.19 -13.86
CA ALA A 194 -12.10 6.82 -13.59
C ALA A 194 -10.96 5.79 -13.57
N MET A 195 -9.93 5.93 -14.42
CA MET A 195 -8.73 5.09 -14.38
C MET A 195 -7.94 5.30 -13.09
N ALA A 196 -7.76 6.55 -12.65
CA ALA A 196 -7.13 6.86 -11.37
C ALA A 196 -7.97 6.31 -10.19
N GLY A 197 -9.30 6.45 -10.25
CA GLY A 197 -10.23 5.90 -9.27
C GLY A 197 -10.13 4.37 -9.19
N ALA A 198 -10.13 3.68 -10.33
CA ALA A 198 -9.97 2.23 -10.39
C ALA A 198 -8.63 1.77 -9.80
N ALA A 199 -7.53 2.47 -10.10
CA ALA A 199 -6.23 2.21 -9.48
C ALA A 199 -6.29 2.38 -7.96
N GLY A 200 -6.93 3.45 -7.48
CA GLY A 200 -7.16 3.70 -6.05
C GLY A 200 -8.01 2.62 -5.37
N THR A 201 -9.07 2.14 -6.03
CA THR A 201 -9.90 1.03 -5.53
C THR A 201 -9.10 -0.26 -5.46
N ILE A 202 -8.33 -0.60 -6.49
CA ILE A 202 -7.47 -1.79 -6.47
C ILE A 202 -6.45 -1.68 -5.34
N PHE A 203 -5.80 -0.53 -5.19
CA PHE A 203 -4.87 -0.29 -4.09
C PHE A 203 -5.55 -0.46 -2.72
N LEU A 204 -6.75 0.09 -2.53
CA LEU A 204 -7.50 -0.07 -1.29
C LEU A 204 -7.77 -1.55 -0.97
N VAL A 205 -8.22 -2.32 -1.96
CA VAL A 205 -8.46 -3.75 -1.82
C VAL A 205 -7.16 -4.49 -1.46
N VAL A 206 -6.07 -4.20 -2.16
CA VAL A 206 -4.76 -4.79 -1.89
C VAL A 206 -4.28 -4.41 -0.48
N PHE A 207 -4.43 -3.15 -0.08
CA PHE A 207 -4.02 -2.66 1.23
C PHE A 207 -4.80 -3.32 2.39
N LEU A 208 -6.07 -3.65 2.17
CA LEU A 208 -6.87 -4.38 3.17
C LEU A 208 -6.46 -5.85 3.26
N VAL A 209 -6.23 -6.51 2.12
CA VAL A 209 -6.14 -7.98 2.01
C VAL A 209 -4.69 -8.49 1.98
N ALA A 210 -3.69 -7.63 1.75
CA ALA A 210 -2.30 -8.05 1.58
C ALA A 210 -1.82 -8.97 2.72
N PRO A 211 -1.17 -10.10 2.40
CA PRO A 211 -0.98 -11.22 3.34
C PRO A 211 -0.05 -10.91 4.50
N GLU A 212 1.01 -10.12 4.29
CA GLU A 212 1.98 -9.77 5.33
C GLU A 212 1.86 -8.32 5.81
N ARG A 213 1.55 -7.41 4.88
CA ARG A 213 1.55 -5.96 5.10
C ARG A 213 0.14 -5.35 5.17
N GLY A 214 -0.91 -6.15 4.92
CA GLY A 214 -2.27 -5.66 4.92
C GLY A 214 -2.82 -5.41 6.32
N LEU A 215 -3.82 -4.52 6.41
CA LEU A 215 -4.44 -4.17 7.70
C LEU A 215 -5.07 -5.39 8.39
N ILE A 216 -5.72 -6.29 7.63
CA ILE A 216 -6.35 -7.49 8.18
C ILE A 216 -5.30 -8.46 8.72
N ALA A 217 -4.19 -8.64 7.99
CA ALA A 217 -3.09 -9.49 8.44
C ALA A 217 -2.46 -8.95 9.73
N LEU A 218 -2.23 -7.64 9.81
CA LEU A 218 -1.69 -6.98 11.00
C LEU A 218 -2.65 -7.11 12.20
N ALA A 219 -3.94 -6.90 11.99
CA ALA A 219 -4.95 -7.05 13.04
C ALA A 219 -5.01 -8.50 13.55
N ARG A 220 -5.00 -9.49 12.64
CA ARG A 220 -4.98 -10.92 13.00
C ARG A 220 -3.70 -11.31 13.74
N ARG A 221 -2.53 -10.82 13.31
CA ARG A 221 -1.26 -11.09 13.98
C ARG A 221 -1.25 -10.51 15.40
N ARG A 222 -1.70 -9.27 15.58
CA ARG A 222 -1.84 -8.64 16.90
C ARG A 222 -2.82 -9.39 17.79
N ALA A 223 -3.95 -9.83 17.25
CA ALA A 223 -4.94 -10.61 18.00
C ALA A 223 -4.35 -11.96 18.47
N ARG A 224 -3.65 -12.68 17.58
CA ARG A 224 -2.95 -13.93 17.94
C ARG A 224 -1.89 -13.71 19.01
N GLN A 225 -1.05 -12.69 18.86
CA GLN A 225 -0.01 -12.33 19.85
C GLN A 225 -0.61 -11.99 21.21
N ARG A 226 -1.77 -11.31 21.26
CA ARG A 226 -2.47 -11.02 22.53
C ARG A 226 -2.95 -12.29 23.24
N VAL A 227 -3.45 -13.27 22.48
CA VAL A 227 -3.91 -14.56 23.03
C VAL A 227 -2.72 -15.39 23.49
N GLU A 228 -1.64 -15.43 22.71
CA GLU A 228 -0.40 -16.14 23.05
C GLU A 228 0.22 -15.55 24.31
N PHE A 229 0.38 -14.23 24.37
CA PHE A 229 0.88 -13.54 25.57
C PHE A 229 0.03 -13.82 26.82
N ALA A 230 -1.30 -13.80 26.68
CA ALA A 230 -2.19 -14.12 27.79
C ALA A 230 -2.04 -15.59 28.23
N ARG A 231 -1.87 -16.54 27.30
CA ARG A 231 -1.60 -17.94 27.63
C ARG A 231 -0.28 -18.11 28.38
N THR A 232 0.79 -17.45 27.92
CA THR A 232 2.09 -17.48 28.61
C THR A 232 2.00 -16.87 30.01
N MET A 233 1.26 -15.76 30.17
CA MET A 233 1.00 -15.17 31.48
C MET A 233 0.25 -16.13 32.41
N LEU A 234 -0.77 -16.82 31.90
CA LEU A 234 -1.50 -17.84 32.66
C LEU A 234 -0.55 -18.96 33.11
N THR A 235 0.30 -19.47 32.23
CA THR A 235 1.23 -20.56 32.59
C THR A 235 2.26 -20.11 33.63
N ILE A 236 2.77 -18.88 33.55
CA ILE A 236 3.68 -18.32 34.55
C ILE A 236 2.98 -18.15 35.90
N HIS A 237 1.74 -17.64 35.90
CA HIS A 237 0.95 -17.50 37.12
C HIS A 237 0.71 -18.85 37.81
N LEU A 238 0.27 -19.85 37.05
CA LEU A 238 0.08 -21.21 37.59
C LEU A 238 1.38 -21.83 38.10
N LEU A 239 2.52 -21.58 37.43
CA LEU A 239 3.82 -22.10 37.86
C LEU A 239 4.26 -21.44 39.18
N HIS A 240 3.98 -20.15 39.35
CA HIS A 240 4.35 -19.41 40.55
C HIS A 240 3.60 -19.88 41.80
N HIS A 241 2.33 -20.30 41.63
CA HIS A 241 1.50 -20.84 42.71
C HIS A 241 1.56 -22.37 42.81
N GLU A 242 2.33 -23.05 41.95
CA GLU A 242 2.47 -24.50 42.02
C GLU A 242 3.25 -24.90 43.29
N GLY A 243 2.60 -25.67 44.18
CA GLY A 243 3.21 -26.14 45.43
C GLY A 243 3.17 -25.14 46.60
N THR A 244 2.49 -24.00 46.46
CA THR A 244 2.24 -23.08 47.59
C THR A 244 0.97 -23.49 48.36
N PRO A 245 0.84 -23.14 49.65
CA PRO A 245 -0.37 -23.43 50.42
C PRO A 245 -1.63 -22.75 49.86
N GLU A 246 -1.49 -21.65 49.10
CA GLU A 246 -2.61 -20.97 48.43
C GLU A 246 -2.99 -21.55 47.05
N ALA A 247 -2.26 -22.55 46.54
CA ALA A 247 -2.48 -23.13 45.21
C ALA A 247 -3.93 -23.60 44.98
N GLU A 248 -4.61 -24.05 46.03
CA GLU A 248 -5.98 -24.54 45.96
C GLU A 248 -7.01 -23.45 45.61
N LYS A 249 -6.68 -22.18 45.90
CA LYS A 249 -7.54 -21.01 45.63
C LYS A 249 -7.10 -20.30 44.36
N GLU A 250 -5.80 -20.04 44.23
CA GLU A 250 -5.24 -19.24 43.13
C GLU A 250 -5.30 -19.96 41.78
N CYS A 251 -5.20 -21.30 41.76
CA CYS A 251 -5.26 -22.08 40.52
C CYS A 251 -6.70 -22.41 40.08
N ARG A 252 -7.69 -21.56 40.39
CA ARG A 252 -9.08 -21.70 39.94
C ARG A 252 -9.44 -20.63 38.91
N VAL A 253 -10.33 -20.96 37.97
CA VAL A 253 -10.72 -20.04 36.89
C VAL A 253 -11.33 -18.75 37.43
N ASP A 254 -12.14 -18.86 38.49
CA ASP A 254 -12.82 -17.73 39.14
C ASP A 254 -11.83 -16.68 39.69
N HIS A 255 -10.72 -17.13 40.28
CA HIS A 255 -9.71 -16.27 40.91
C HIS A 255 -8.75 -15.62 39.91
N LEU A 256 -8.66 -16.10 38.67
CA LEU A 256 -7.88 -15.44 37.61
C LEU A 256 -8.32 -13.98 37.38
N SER A 257 -9.59 -13.67 37.65
CA SER A 257 -10.14 -12.33 37.49
C SER A 257 -9.58 -11.33 38.52
N GLU A 258 -9.20 -11.78 39.71
CA GLU A 258 -8.70 -10.94 40.81
C GLU A 258 -7.21 -10.58 40.61
N HIS A 259 -6.39 -11.56 40.24
CA HIS A 259 -4.94 -11.39 40.13
C HIS A 259 -4.47 -10.90 38.75
N LEU A 260 -5.09 -11.40 37.67
CA LEU A 260 -4.71 -11.02 36.30
C LEU A 260 -5.56 -9.89 35.71
N ARG A 261 -6.57 -9.40 36.48
CA ARG A 261 -7.54 -8.37 36.06
C ARG A 261 -8.23 -8.71 34.73
N TRP A 262 -8.47 -9.98 34.47
CA TRP A 262 -9.21 -10.43 33.30
C TRP A 262 -10.70 -10.46 33.58
N THR A 263 -11.52 -10.15 32.57
CA THR A 263 -12.96 -10.44 32.65
C THR A 263 -13.17 -11.96 32.66
N SER A 264 -14.24 -12.43 33.31
CA SER A 264 -14.55 -13.86 33.43
C SER A 264 -14.61 -14.55 32.05
N GLU A 265 -15.24 -13.90 31.07
CA GLU A 265 -15.29 -14.37 29.68
C GLU A 265 -13.90 -14.54 29.04
N ARG A 266 -12.98 -13.61 29.33
CA ARG A 266 -11.62 -13.65 28.80
C ARG A 266 -10.80 -14.72 29.49
N ALA A 267 -10.93 -14.89 30.81
CA ALA A 267 -10.29 -15.96 31.56
C ALA A 267 -10.70 -17.33 31.00
N ASP A 268 -12.00 -17.57 30.82
CA ASP A 268 -12.52 -18.80 30.22
C ASP A 268 -11.97 -19.05 28.81
N GLN A 269 -11.93 -18.03 27.96
CA GLN A 269 -11.39 -18.16 26.61
C GLN A 269 -9.91 -18.53 26.61
N ILE A 270 -9.11 -17.91 27.49
CA ILE A 270 -7.67 -18.19 27.58
C ILE A 270 -7.41 -19.57 28.17
N VAL A 271 -8.17 -19.99 29.19
CA VAL A 271 -8.08 -21.34 29.77
C VAL A 271 -8.40 -22.39 28.71
N ARG A 272 -9.51 -22.27 27.99
CA ARG A 272 -9.86 -23.20 26.89
C ARG A 272 -8.80 -23.23 25.79
N SER A 273 -8.21 -22.07 25.49
CA SER A 273 -7.14 -21.95 24.50
C SER A 273 -5.84 -22.61 24.97
N ALA A 274 -5.51 -22.49 26.27
CA ALA A 274 -4.35 -23.12 26.89
C ALA A 274 -4.52 -24.65 27.02
N GLU A 275 -5.73 -25.11 27.34
CA GLU A 275 -6.09 -26.53 27.41
C GLU A 275 -6.03 -27.19 26.03
N LYS A 276 -6.62 -26.55 25.01
CA LYS A 276 -6.56 -27.05 23.62
C LYS A 276 -5.13 -27.15 23.09
N ALA A 277 -4.23 -26.32 23.60
CA ALA A 277 -2.83 -26.34 23.24
C ALA A 277 -1.95 -27.21 24.15
N GLY A 278 -2.54 -27.94 25.10
CA GLY A 278 -1.85 -28.90 25.94
C GLY A 278 -1.08 -28.30 27.12
N PHE A 279 -1.21 -27.01 27.42
CA PHE A 279 -0.43 -26.36 28.48
C PHE A 279 -1.05 -26.51 29.88
N VAL A 280 -2.37 -26.61 29.95
CA VAL A 280 -3.12 -26.67 31.20
C VAL A 280 -4.16 -27.78 31.10
N THR A 281 -4.44 -28.45 32.21
CA THR A 281 -5.54 -29.40 32.35
C THR A 281 -6.49 -28.92 33.43
N VAL A 282 -7.80 -29.05 33.19
CA VAL A 282 -8.82 -28.70 34.18
C VAL A 282 -9.27 -29.98 34.89
N SER A 283 -9.03 -30.07 36.19
CA SER A 283 -9.43 -31.22 37.02
C SER A 283 -10.14 -30.73 38.27
N TYR A 284 -11.39 -31.15 38.48
CA TYR A 284 -12.23 -30.75 39.63
C TYR A 284 -12.20 -29.24 39.90
N ASP A 285 -12.40 -28.43 38.85
CA ASP A 285 -12.44 -26.96 38.91
C ASP A 285 -11.09 -26.29 39.27
N ARG A 286 -9.99 -27.04 39.18
CA ARG A 286 -8.61 -26.55 39.33
C ARG A 286 -7.84 -26.65 38.03
N LEU A 287 -7.02 -25.63 37.79
CA LEU A 287 -6.08 -25.54 36.68
C LEU A 287 -4.75 -26.15 37.11
N GLN A 288 -4.29 -27.16 36.40
CA GLN A 288 -2.99 -27.79 36.63
C GLN A 288 -2.13 -27.69 35.38
N LEU A 289 -0.87 -27.30 35.57
CA LEU A 289 0.10 -27.28 34.47
C LEU A 289 0.47 -28.69 34.03
N THR A 290 0.52 -28.87 32.72
CA THR A 290 1.14 -30.06 32.11
C THR A 290 2.65 -29.92 32.10
N ALA A 291 3.37 -30.99 31.73
CA ALA A 291 4.82 -30.92 31.53
C ALA A 291 5.20 -29.86 30.47
N GLU A 292 4.45 -29.78 29.37
CA GLU A 292 4.65 -28.79 28.30
C GLU A 292 4.38 -27.36 28.80
N GLY A 293 3.31 -27.15 29.57
CA GLY A 293 2.99 -25.84 30.16
C GLY A 293 4.06 -25.33 31.12
N ARG A 294 4.67 -26.21 31.93
CA ARG A 294 5.81 -25.83 32.81
C ARG A 294 7.02 -25.42 31.99
N GLN A 295 7.35 -26.16 30.94
CA GLN A 295 8.49 -25.86 30.08
C GLN A 295 8.31 -24.51 29.36
N GLU A 296 7.10 -24.22 28.86
CA GLU A 296 6.76 -22.93 28.24
C GLU A 296 6.93 -21.77 29.25
N ALA A 297 6.38 -21.91 30.46
CA ALA A 297 6.50 -20.90 31.51
C ALA A 297 7.96 -20.63 31.90
N GLN A 298 8.76 -21.67 32.09
CA GLN A 298 10.19 -21.55 32.42
C GLN A 298 10.97 -20.87 31.28
N THR A 299 10.69 -21.24 30.03
CA THR A 299 11.34 -20.63 28.85
C THR A 299 10.98 -19.16 28.72
N ALA A 300 9.71 -18.80 28.99
CA ALA A 300 9.22 -17.44 28.92
C ALA A 300 9.80 -16.52 30.00
N MET A 301 10.13 -17.04 31.19
CA MET A 301 10.75 -16.26 32.26
C MET A 301 12.23 -15.91 32.00
N VAL A 302 12.89 -16.61 31.08
CA VAL A 302 14.31 -16.42 30.73
C VAL A 302 14.49 -15.55 29.48
N ARG A 303 13.43 -15.36 28.68
CA ARG A 303 13.41 -14.50 27.47
C ARG A 303 13.20 -13.03 27.81
#